data_AF-A0A917CRA4-F1
#
_entry.id   AF-A0A917CRA4-F1
#
_cell.length_a   1.000
_cell.length_b   1.000
_cell.length_c   1.000
_cell.angle_alpha   90.00
_cell.angle_beta   90.00
_cell.angle_gamma   90.00
#
_symmetry.space_group_name_H-M   'P 1'
#
loop_
_entity.id
_entity.type
_entity.pdbx_description
1 polymer ?
#
loop_
_entity_poly.entity_id
_entity_poly.type
_entity_poly.pdbx_seq_one_letter_code
_entity_poly.pdbx_strand_id
1 'polypeptide(L)' 'MVKVYQQQVKLVVQLLGLVDTETCFALKGGTAINLFVEDLPRLSVDIDLVYLPDS' A
#
# COMPACT_ATOMS: atom_id res chain seq x y z
N MET A 1 9.79 4.51 -18.77
CA MET A 1 9.50 5.13 -17.45
C MET A 1 8.16 4.67 -16.89
N VAL A 2 7.01 5.06 -17.48
CA VAL A 2 5.65 4.67 -17.00
C VAL A 2 5.46 3.16 -16.82
N LYS A 3 5.95 2.34 -17.77
CA LYS A 3 5.84 0.86 -17.68
C LYS A 3 6.53 0.25 -16.46
N VAL A 4 7.67 0.82 -16.03
CA VAL A 4 8.39 0.37 -14.83
C VAL A 4 7.60 0.75 -13.57
N TYR A 5 7.08 1.98 -13.52
CA TYR A 5 6.22 2.42 -12.41
C TYR A 5 4.94 1.59 -12.30
N GLN A 6 4.31 1.21 -13.42
CA GLN A 6 3.15 0.31 -13.41
C GLN A 6 3.49 -1.07 -12.85
N GLN A 7 4.66 -1.61 -13.17
CA GLN A 7 5.13 -2.88 -12.61
C GLN A 7 5.39 -2.78 -11.11
N GLN A 8 5.99 -1.68 -10.65
CA GLN A 8 6.23 -1.42 -9.23
C GLN A 8 4.91 -1.28 -8.44
N VAL A 9 3.96 -0.51 -8.96
CA VAL A 9 2.62 -0.36 -8.34
C VAL A 9 1.91 -1.71 -8.28
N LYS A 10 2.00 -2.52 -9.34
CA LYS A 10 1.45 -3.89 -9.34
C LYS A 10 2.07 -4.74 -8.23
N LEU A 11 3.39 -4.68 -8.06
CA LEU A 11 4.08 -5.40 -6.99
C LEU A 11 3.60 -4.92 -5.61
N VAL A 12 3.47 -3.61 -5.40
CA VAL A 12 2.95 -3.03 -4.14
C VAL A 12 1.56 -3.56 -3.82
N VAL A 13 0.64 -3.53 -4.78
CA VAL A 13 -0.73 -4.05 -4.59
C VAL A 13 -0.73 -5.55 -4.23
N GLN A 14 0.18 -6.33 -4.82
CA GLN A 14 0.35 -7.75 -4.47
C GLN A 14 0.90 -7.93 -3.05
N LEU A 15 1.86 -7.10 -2.63
CA LEU A 15 2.42 -7.13 -1.28
C LEU A 15 1.41 -6.71 -0.21
N LEU A 16 0.48 -5.79 -0.50
CA LEU A 16 -0.56 -5.40 0.45
C LEU A 16 -1.42 -6.58 0.89
N GLY A 17 -1.70 -7.54 -0.01
CA GLY A 17 -2.41 -8.77 0.36
C GLY A 17 -1.61 -9.70 1.28
N LEU A 18 -0.27 -9.63 1.26
CA LEU A 18 0.58 -10.33 2.22
C LEU A 18 0.68 -9.59 3.55
N VAL A 19 0.70 -8.25 3.53
CA VAL A 19 0.70 -7.46 4.76
C VAL A 19 -0.61 -7.64 5.53
N ASP A 20 -1.73 -7.77 4.83
CA ASP A 20 -3.06 -8.00 5.43
C ASP A 20 -3.16 -9.32 6.23
N THR A 21 -2.27 -10.29 5.98
CA THR A 21 -2.22 -11.52 6.79
C THR A 21 -1.62 -11.30 8.17
N GLU A 22 -0.94 -10.18 8.39
CA GLU A 22 -0.29 -9.82 9.65
C GLU A 22 -1.16 -8.82 10.42
N THR A 23 -1.85 -9.29 11.47
CA THR A 23 -2.80 -8.48 12.26
C THR A 23 -2.16 -7.33 13.03
N CYS A 24 -0.83 -7.36 13.18
CA CYS A 24 -0.07 -6.33 13.90
C CYS A 24 0.31 -5.14 13.00
N PHE A 25 -0.13 -5.08 11.74
CA PHE A 25 0.12 -3.94 10.87
C PHE A 25 -1.17 -3.28 10.40
N ALA A 26 -1.17 -1.95 10.43
CA ALA A 26 -2.16 -1.13 9.75
C ALA A 26 -1.50 -0.31 8.64
N LEU A 27 -2.09 -0.33 7.45
CA LEU A 27 -1.68 0.55 6.35
C LEU A 27 -2.09 2.00 6.65
N LYS A 28 -1.20 2.96 6.41
CA LYS A 28 -1.46 4.39 6.56
C LYS A 28 -0.91 5.22 5.41
N GLY A 29 -0.98 6.54 5.58
CA GLY A 29 -0.26 7.50 4.75
C GLY A 29 -0.90 7.74 3.39
N GLY A 30 -0.12 8.34 2.49
CA GLY A 30 -0.61 8.76 1.18
C GLY A 30 -1.02 7.59 0.29
N THR A 31 -0.37 6.43 0.42
CA THR A 31 -0.71 5.22 -0.33
C THR A 31 -2.07 4.67 0.07
N ALA A 32 -2.37 4.62 1.38
CA ALA A 32 -3.68 4.19 1.87
C ALA A 32 -4.82 5.07 1.31
N ILE A 33 -4.65 6.40 1.39
CA ILE A 33 -5.62 7.36 0.87
C ILE A 33 -5.81 7.17 -0.65
N ASN A 34 -4.71 7.06 -1.39
CA ASN A 34 -4.74 6.93 -2.84
C ASN A 34 -5.44 5.65 -3.33
N LEU A 35 -5.30 4.54 -2.61
CA LEU A 35 -5.83 3.22 -3.00
C LEU A 35 -7.26 2.97 -2.51
N PHE A 36 -7.60 3.43 -1.31
CA PHE A 36 -8.83 3.02 -0.61
C PHE A 36 -9.83 4.16 -0.38
N VAL A 37 -9.41 5.42 -0.53
CA VAL A 37 -10.28 6.60 -0.28
C VAL A 37 -10.50 7.39 -1.57
N GLU A 38 -9.47 7.55 -2.39
CA GLU A 38 -9.52 8.24 -3.68
C GLU A 38 -9.56 7.24 -4.85
N ASP A 39 -10.00 7.69 -6.03
CA ASP A 39 -9.98 6.90 -7.27
C ASP A 39 -8.59 6.93 -7.94
N LEU A 40 -7.55 6.52 -7.21
CA LEU A 40 -6.16 6.40 -7.70
C LEU A 40 -5.64 7.58 -8.54
N PRO A 41 -5.74 8.85 -8.06
CA PRO A 41 -5.37 10.02 -8.85
C PRO A 41 -3.88 10.10 -9.21
N ARG A 42 -3.03 9.31 -8.54
CA ARG A 42 -1.59 9.19 -8.85
C ARG A 42 -1.11 7.76 -8.67
N LEU A 43 0.04 7.45 -9.28
CA LEU A 43 0.77 6.23 -8.95
C LEU A 43 1.50 6.42 -7.62
N SER A 44 1.47 5.40 -6.78
CA SER A 44 2.19 5.37 -5.50
C SER A 44 2.92 4.04 -5.38
N VAL A 45 4.19 4.09 -4.97
CA VAL A 45 5.10 2.94 -4.91
C VAL A 45 5.61 2.64 -3.50
N ASP A 46 5.15 3.41 -2.51
CA ASP A 46 5.55 3.29 -1.12
C ASP A 46 4.50 2.51 -0.32
N ILE A 47 4.90 1.79 0.72
CA ILE A 47 4.00 1.15 1.69
C ILE A 47 4.34 1.67 3.08
N ASP A 48 3.46 2.49 3.66
CA ASP A 48 3.60 2.99 5.02
C ASP A 48 2.77 2.14 5.98
N LEU A 49 3.43 1.40 6.87
CA LEU A 49 2.77 0.61 7.91
C LEU A 49 2.94 1.25 9.29
N VAL A 50 1.92 1.11 10.12
CA VAL A 50 1.99 1.31 11.57
C VAL A 50 1.94 -0.04 12.24
N TYR A 51 2.91 -0.31 13.11
CA TYR A 51 2.84 -1.46 13.99
C TYR A 51 1.79 -1.21 15.07
N LEU A 52 0.80 -2.10 15.14
CA LEU A 52 -0.21 -2.19 16.17
C LEU A 52 0.26 -3.30 17.13
N PRO A 53 0.93 -2.96 18.25
CA PRO A 53 1.19 -3.98 19.26
C PRO A 53 -0.14 -4.55 19.75
N ASP A 54 -0.18 -5.86 19.94
CA ASP A 54 -1.31 -6.51 20.60
C ASP A 54 -1.53 -5.83 21.95
N SER A 55 -2.79 -5.43 22.20
CA SER A 55 -3.24 -4.91 23.50
C SER A 55 -3.32 -6.03 24.53
#